data_AF-A0A946S346-F1
#
_entry.id   AF-A0A946S346-F1
#
_cell.length_a   1.000
_cell.length_b   1.000
_cell.length_c   1.000
_cell.angle_alpha   90.00
_cell.angle_beta   90.00
_cell.angle_gamma   90.00
#
_symmetry.space_group_name_H-M   'P 1'
#
loop_
_entity.id
_entity.type
_entity.pdbx_description
1 polymer ?
#
loop_
_entity_poly.entity_id
_entity_poly.type
_entity_poly.pdbx_seq_one_letter_code
_entity_poly.pdbx_strand_id
1 'polypeptide(L)' 'MCAKRLVDIGAEEIVLTGVRIGAWGKDLKGGESFKRLLGDLTAIGGLRRIRLGSVEPWEIDEELI' A
#
# COMPACT_ATOMS: atom_id res chain seq x y z
N MET A 1 -14.49 2.43 4.34
CA MET A 1 -13.93 1.68 5.48
C MET A 1 -12.42 1.76 5.42
N CYS A 2 -11.73 2.11 6.51
CA CYS A 2 -10.27 2.24 6.52
C CYS A 2 -9.59 0.88 6.77
N ALA A 3 -8.39 0.65 6.21
CA ALA A 3 -7.63 -0.60 6.34
C ALA A 3 -7.47 -1.06 7.81
N LYS A 4 -7.24 -0.12 8.73
CA LYS A 4 -7.18 -0.39 10.18
C LYS A 4 -8.41 -1.13 10.71
N ARG A 5 -9.62 -0.74 10.28
CA ARG A 5 -10.86 -1.39 10.72
C ARG A 5 -10.96 -2.83 10.25
N LEU A 6 -10.37 -3.17 9.09
CA LEU A 6 -10.32 -4.55 8.62
C LEU A 6 -9.38 -5.38 9.50
N VAL A 7 -8.24 -4.81 9.88
CA VAL A 7 -7.29 -5.45 10.80
C VAL A 7 -7.93 -5.65 12.18
N ASP A 8 -8.64 -4.65 12.70
CA ASP A 8 -9.32 -4.72 14.00
C ASP A 8 -10.39 -5.82 14.06
N ILE A 9 -10.98 -6.22 12.91
CA ILE A 9 -11.96 -7.33 12.83
C ILE A 9 -11.31 -8.67 12.44
N GLY A 10 -9.98 -8.74 12.41
CA GLY A 10 -9.22 -9.98 12.20
C GLY A 10 -8.67 -10.20 10.79
N ALA A 11 -8.69 -9.19 9.92
CA ALA A 11 -8.01 -9.30 8.63
C ALA A 11 -6.48 -9.28 8.82
N GLU A 12 -5.81 -10.29 8.31
CA GLU A 12 -4.37 -10.46 8.46
C GLU A 12 -3.58 -9.93 7.26
N GLU A 13 -4.27 -9.76 6.14
CA GLU A 13 -3.69 -9.38 4.85
C GLU A 13 -4.51 -8.26 4.19
N ILE A 14 -3.80 -7.24 3.69
CA ILE A 14 -4.35 -6.23 2.79
C ILE A 14 -3.77 -6.47 1.40
N VAL A 15 -4.65 -6.62 0.41
CA VAL A 15 -4.26 -6.79 -1.00
C VAL A 15 -4.52 -5.49 -1.75
N LEU A 16 -3.46 -4.88 -2.28
CA LEU A 16 -3.55 -3.71 -3.15
C LEU A 16 -3.70 -4.17 -4.60
N THR A 17 -4.82 -3.81 -5.22
CA THR A 17 -5.16 -4.17 -6.61
C THR A 17 -5.38 -2.93 -7.46
N GLY A 18 -5.17 -3.03 -8.77
CA GLY A 18 -5.25 -1.93 -9.72
C GLY A 18 -4.53 -2.25 -11.03
N VAL A 19 -4.39 -1.29 -11.94
CA VAL A 19 -3.69 -1.49 -13.23
C VAL A 19 -2.17 -1.27 -13.09
N ARG A 20 -1.75 -0.18 -12.43
CA ARG A 20 -0.35 0.14 -12.10
C ARG A 20 -0.30 0.78 -10.72
N ILE A 21 -0.20 -0.04 -9.68
CA ILE A 21 -0.34 0.46 -8.30
C ILE A 21 0.92 1.22 -7.84
N GLY A 22 2.09 0.96 -8.43
CA GLY A 22 3.32 1.70 -8.12
C GLY A 22 3.29 3.17 -8.57
N ALA A 23 2.40 3.52 -9.50
CA ALA A 23 2.17 4.90 -9.92
C ALA A 23 1.19 5.67 -9.02
N TRP A 24 0.63 5.06 -7.98
CA TRP A 24 -0.37 5.69 -7.11
C TRP A 24 0.18 6.98 -6.47
N GLY A 25 -0.63 8.03 -6.47
CA GLY A 25 -0.31 9.32 -5.88
C GLY A 25 0.36 10.32 -6.83
N LYS A 26 0.89 9.87 -7.98
CA LYS A 26 1.55 10.77 -8.96
C LYS A 26 0.61 11.84 -9.55
N ASP A 27 -0.67 11.54 -9.64
CA ASP A 27 -1.73 12.41 -10.13
C ASP A 27 -2.48 13.16 -9.02
N LEU A 28 -2.24 12.80 -7.76
CA LEU A 28 -2.89 13.42 -6.62
C LEU A 28 -2.19 14.70 -6.20
N LYS A 29 -2.99 15.74 -5.90
CA LYS A 29 -2.48 16.97 -5.28
C LYS A 29 -2.24 16.68 -3.80
N GLY A 30 -1.08 17.10 -3.27
CA GLY A 30 -0.76 16.96 -1.84
C GLY A 30 0.49 16.15 -1.52
N GLY A 31 1.22 15.68 -2.53
CA GLY A 31 2.46 14.92 -2.31
C GLY A 31 2.22 13.48 -1.85
N GLU A 32 1.02 12.94 -2.09
CA GLU A 32 0.74 11.53 -1.90
C GLU A 32 1.61 10.68 -2.83
N SER A 33 2.04 9.52 -2.33
CA SER A 33 2.86 8.60 -3.10
C SER A 33 2.63 7.17 -2.66
N PHE A 34 2.89 6.22 -3.56
CA PHE A 34 2.80 4.80 -3.25
C PHE A 34 3.64 4.42 -2.02
N LYS A 35 4.82 5.03 -1.87
CA LYS A 35 5.67 4.88 -0.67
C LYS A 35 4.97 5.33 0.61
N ARG A 36 4.31 6.49 0.61
CA ARG A 36 3.55 7.00 1.77
C ARG A 36 2.41 6.05 2.12
N LEU A 37 1.64 5.61 1.12
CA LEU A 37 0.58 4.63 1.31
C LEU A 37 1.08 3.34 1.98
N LEU A 38 2.20 2.80 1.50
CA LEU A 38 2.79 1.60 2.11
C LEU A 38 3.30 1.86 3.52
N GLY A 39 3.91 3.01 3.79
CA GLY A 39 4.32 3.42 5.14
C GLY A 39 3.14 3.51 6.11
N ASP A 40 2.02 4.08 5.66
CA ASP A 40 0.81 4.18 6.47
C ASP A 40 0.20 2.80 6.74
N LEU A 41 0.25 1.88 5.77
CA LEU A 41 -0.23 0.50 5.95
C LEU A 41 0.67 -0.31 6.88
N THR A 42 2.00 -0.21 6.75
CA THR A 42 2.95 -0.94 7.63
C THR A 42 2.91 -0.42 9.07
N ALA A 43 2.49 0.82 9.29
CA ALA A 43 2.25 1.38 10.61
C ALA A 43 0.97 0.84 11.30
N ILE A 44 0.11 0.10 10.58
CA ILE A 44 -1.09 -0.51 11.17
C ILE A 44 -0.69 -1.71 12.02
N GLY A 45 -0.75 -1.55 13.34
CA GLY A 45 -0.54 -2.63 14.30
C GLY A 45 -1.48 -3.81 14.04
N GLY A 46 -0.94 -5.03 14.02
CA GLY A 46 -1.67 -6.26 13.76
C GLY A 46 -1.78 -6.66 12.27
N LEU A 47 -1.43 -5.76 11.34
CA LEU A 47 -1.37 -6.11 9.93
C LEU A 47 -0.17 -7.03 9.68
N ARG A 48 -0.41 -8.25 9.17
CA ARG A 48 0.65 -9.25 8.99
C ARG A 48 1.23 -9.27 7.57
N ARG A 49 0.44 -8.89 6.58
CA ARG A 49 0.84 -8.97 5.18
C ARG A 49 0.22 -7.85 4.34
N ILE A 50 1.03 -7.28 3.46
CA ILE A 50 0.57 -6.45 2.36
C ILE A 50 0.94 -7.21 1.08
N ARG A 51 -0.03 -7.45 0.20
CA ARG A 51 0.21 -8.03 -1.13
C ARG A 51 0.02 -6.97 -2.19
N LEU A 52 1.02 -6.85 -3.04
CA LEU A 52 0.99 -5.98 -4.19
C LEU A 52 0.52 -6.77 -5.41
N GLY A 53 -0.50 -6.25 -6.10
CA GLY A 53 -0.98 -6.79 -7.37
C GLY A 53 -0.14 -6.31 -8.55
N SER A 54 -0.72 -5.45 -9.39
CA SER A 54 -0.12 -5.00 -10.65
C SER A 54 0.95 -3.92 -10.45
N VAL A 55 2.18 -4.37 -10.16
CA VAL A 55 3.37 -3.52 -10.06
C VAL A 55 4.34 -3.89 -11.18
N GLU A 56 4.91 -2.88 -11.82
CA GLU A 56 5.97 -3.07 -12.80
C GLU A 56 7.37 -2.99 -12.15
N PRO A 57 8.39 -3.69 -12.67
CA PRO A 57 9.73 -3.72 -12.06
C PRO A 57 10.36 -2.34 -11.84
N TRP A 58 10.12 -1.38 -12.75
CA TRP A 58 10.66 -0.02 -12.65
C TRP A 58 9.86 0.91 -11.72
N GLU A 59 8.76 0.42 -11.14
CA GLU A 59 7.99 1.14 -10.12
C GLU A 59 8.42 0.78 -8.69
N ILE A 60 9.32 -0.21 -8.55
CA ILE A 60 9.98 -0.57 -7.29
C ILE A 60 11.37 0.04 -7.26
N ASP A 61 11.69 0.73 -6.17
CA ASP A 61 13.00 1.32 -5.90
C ASP A 61 13.64 0.65 -4.67
N GLU A 62 14.90 1.01 -4.38
CA GLU A 62 15.64 0.50 -3.22
C GLU A 62 14.98 0.86 -1.88
N GLU A 63 14.14 1.89 -1.83
CA GLU A 63 13.47 2.28 -0.59
C GLU A 63 12.24 1.41 -0.29
N LEU A 64 11.76 0.66 -1.29
CA LEU A 64 10.64 -0.28 -1.19
C LEU A 64 11.07 -1.71 -0.87
N ILE A 65 12.38 -2.01 -0.90
CA ILE A 65 13.00 -3.33 -0.66
C ILE A 65 13.62 -3.38 0.74
#